data_AF-A0A6V7JM41-F1
#
_entry.id   AF-A0A6V7JM41-F1
#
_cell.length_a   1.000
_cell.length_b   1.000
_cell.length_c   1.000
_cell.angle_alpha   90.00
_cell.angle_beta   90.00
_cell.angle_gamma   90.00
#
_symmetry.space_group_name_H-M   'P 1'
#
loop_
_entity.id
_entity.type
_entity.pdbx_description
1 polymer ?
#
loop_
_entity_poly.entity_id
_entity_poly.type
_entity_poly.pdbx_seq_one_letter_code
_entity_poly.pdbx_strand_id
1 'polypeptide(L)' 'YDLMVGVVKSEAYFSLTSEDAQYGMEADRRTKILREFVRNTYTYHQAEILATIINEYTDWERPVQHPVNI' A
#
# COMPACT_ATOMS: atom_id res chain seq x y z
N TYR A 1 5.23 34.55 -2.66
CA TYR A 1 6.22 33.45 -2.62
C TYR A 1 5.52 32.24 -3.17
N ASP A 2 6.04 31.67 -4.26
CA ASP A 2 5.42 30.53 -4.90
C ASP A 2 6.22 29.27 -4.54
N LEU A 3 5.53 28.26 -4.02
CA LEU A 3 6.09 26.97 -3.62
C LEU A 3 5.68 25.93 -4.65
N MET A 4 6.64 25.15 -5.16
CA MET A 4 6.39 23.99 -6.01
C MET A 4 6.89 22.74 -5.29
N VAL A 5 6.00 21.74 -5.16
CA VAL A 5 6.27 20.45 -4.51
C VAL A 5 5.96 19.35 -5.52
N GLY A 6 6.78 18.30 -5.54
CA GLY A 6 6.58 17.11 -6.36
C GLY A 6 6.87 15.83 -5.56
N VAL A 7 6.29 14.72 -6.00
CA VAL A 7 6.47 13.38 -5.43
C VAL A 7 7.22 12.48 -6.41
N VAL A 8 7.96 11.49 -5.92
CA VAL A 8 8.64 10.50 -6.78
C VAL A 8 7.86 9.18 -6.81
N LYS A 9 7.98 8.43 -7.90
CA LYS A 9 7.21 7.19 -8.09
C LYS A 9 7.50 6.08 -7.05
N SER A 10 8.62 6.15 -6.33
CA SER A 10 9.03 5.11 -5.38
C SER A 10 9.63 5.73 -4.11
N GLU A 11 8.78 6.40 -3.33
CA GLU A 11 9.18 6.99 -2.04
C GLU A 11 9.51 5.93 -0.98
N ALA A 12 8.98 4.70 -1.15
CA ALA A 12 9.12 3.59 -0.22
C ALA A 12 10.06 2.46 -0.69
N TYR A 13 10.98 2.73 -1.63
CA TYR A 13 11.88 1.71 -2.19
C TYR A 13 12.64 0.92 -1.10
N PHE A 14 13.00 1.57 0.01
CA PHE A 14 13.73 0.95 1.13
C PHE A 14 12.84 0.15 2.11
N SER A 15 11.51 0.22 1.98
CA SER A 15 10.58 -0.50 2.86
C SER A 15 10.15 -1.86 2.30
N LEU A 16 10.49 -2.16 1.04
CA LEU A 16 10.20 -3.42 0.37
C LEU A 16 11.42 -4.34 0.44
N THR A 17 11.22 -5.63 0.67
CA THR A 17 12.32 -6.59 0.53
C THR A 17 12.66 -6.77 -0.96
N SER A 18 13.86 -7.27 -1.25
CA SER A 18 14.26 -7.59 -2.63
C SER A 18 13.27 -8.56 -3.32
N GLU A 19 12.65 -9.44 -2.52
CA GLU A 19 11.64 -10.39 -2.97
C GLU A 19 10.32 -9.69 -3.30
N ASP A 20 9.86 -8.76 -2.46
CA ASP A 20 8.67 -7.94 -2.74
C ASP A 20 8.82 -7.09 -4.00
N ALA A 21 10.02 -6.56 -4.22
CA ALA A 21 10.32 -5.77 -5.41
C ALA A 21 10.34 -6.65 -6.68
N GLN A 22 10.76 -7.91 -6.57
CA GLN A 22 10.92 -8.83 -7.69
C GLN A 22 9.63 -9.58 -8.05
N TYR A 23 8.85 -10.01 -7.06
CA TYR A 23 7.67 -10.87 -7.23
C TYR A 23 6.35 -10.16 -6.88
N GLY A 24 6.44 -8.93 -6.38
CA GLY A 24 5.31 -8.19 -5.84
C GLY A 24 4.99 -8.62 -4.40
N MET A 25 4.04 -7.91 -3.78
CA MET A 25 3.65 -8.14 -2.39
C MET A 25 2.29 -8.84 -2.32
N GLU A 26 2.23 -9.97 -1.63
CA GLU A 26 0.98 -10.71 -1.37
C GLU A 26 -0.10 -9.83 -0.72
N ALA A 27 -1.36 -10.02 -1.13
CA ALA A 27 -2.48 -9.16 -0.73
C ALA A 27 -2.73 -9.15 0.79
N ASP A 28 -2.54 -10.30 1.45
CA ASP A 28 -2.67 -10.43 2.90
C ASP A 28 -1.56 -9.69 3.64
N ARG A 29 -0.32 -9.80 3.15
CA ARG A 29 0.84 -9.09 3.72
C ARG A 29 0.69 -7.58 3.55
N ARG A 30 0.25 -7.13 2.37
CA ARG A 30 -0.11 -5.73 2.10
C ARG A 30 -1.14 -5.22 3.10
N THR A 31 -2.22 -5.98 3.29
CA THR A 31 -3.31 -5.61 4.21
C THR A 31 -2.81 -5.51 5.66
N LYS A 32 -1.92 -6.42 6.09
CA LYS A 32 -1.31 -6.38 7.41
C LYS A 32 -0.46 -5.13 7.62
N ILE A 33 0.42 -4.81 6.66
CA ILE A 33 1.29 -3.63 6.73
C ILE A 33 0.45 -2.35 6.80
N LEU A 34 -0.56 -2.21 5.93
CA LEU A 34 -1.45 -1.05 5.94
C LEU A 34 -2.22 -0.92 7.25
N ARG A 35 -2.71 -2.02 7.82
CA ARG A 35 -3.39 -2.02 9.12
C ARG A 35 -2.46 -1.57 10.24
N GLU A 36 -1.21 -2.05 10.27
CA GLU A 36 -0.22 -1.64 11.27
C GLU A 36 0.16 -0.17 11.12
N PHE A 37 0.37 0.30 9.89
CA PHE A 37 0.64 1.71 9.60
C PHE A 37 -0.48 2.62 10.09
N VAL A 38 -1.73 2.31 9.76
CA VAL A 38 -2.90 3.11 10.19
C VAL A 38 -3.02 3.12 11.72
N ARG A 39 -2.88 1.96 12.36
CA ARG A 39 -2.94 1.85 13.83
C ARG A 39 -1.84 2.68 14.52
N ASN A 40 -0.64 2.71 13.96
CA ASN A 40 0.50 3.41 14.56
C ASN A 40 0.48 4.93 14.28
N THR A 41 -0.19 5.37 13.21
CA THR A 41 -0.18 6.77 12.76
C THR A 41 -1.40 7.56 13.25
N TYR A 42 -2.56 6.92 13.39
CA TYR A 42 -3.82 7.60 13.69
C TYR A 42 -4.43 7.10 15.01
N THR A 43 -5.04 7.99 15.79
CA THR A 43 -5.73 7.64 17.03
C THR A 43 -7.23 7.39 16.81
N TYR A 44 -7.86 8.14 15.90
CA TYR A 44 -9.30 8.09 15.65
C TYR A 44 -9.62 7.58 14.25
N HIS A 45 -10.82 7.03 14.05
CA HIS A 45 -11.35 6.61 12.75
C HIS A 45 -10.47 5.59 11.99
N GLN A 46 -9.61 4.84 12.68
CA GLN A 46 -8.67 3.90 12.06
C GLN A 46 -9.32 2.92 11.09
N ALA A 47 -10.53 2.43 11.42
CA ALA A 47 -11.27 1.50 10.57
C ALA A 47 -11.71 2.14 9.25
N GLU A 48 -12.23 3.38 9.30
CA GLU A 48 -12.67 4.14 8.13
C GLU A 48 -11.49 4.51 7.25
N ILE A 49 -10.40 5.01 7.85
CA ILE A 49 -9.16 5.34 7.15
C ILE A 49 -8.59 4.11 6.43
N LEU A 50 -8.51 2.96 7.12
CA LEU A 50 -8.03 1.71 6.52
C LEU A 50 -8.92 1.27 5.36
N ALA A 51 -10.24 1.37 5.50
CA ALA A 51 -11.19 1.01 4.45
C ALA A 51 -11.02 1.91 3.21
N THR A 52 -10.83 3.22 3.40
CA THR A 52 -10.56 4.16 2.30
C THR A 52 -9.27 3.81 1.56
N ILE A 53 -8.19 3.52 2.28
CA ILE A 53 -6.90 3.15 1.67
C ILE A 53 -7.04 1.84 0.87
N ILE A 54 -7.67 0.81 1.45
CA ILE A 54 -7.88 -0.46 0.74
C ILE A 54 -8.71 -0.26 -0.52
N ASN A 55 -9.77 0.56 -0.45
CA ASN A 55 -10.63 0.84 -1.59
C ASN A 55 -9.88 1.53 -2.74
N GLU A 56 -9.06 2.53 -2.44
CA GLU A 56 -8.31 3.29 -3.45
C GLU A 56 -7.24 2.44 -4.16
N TYR A 57 -6.57 1.56 -3.42
CA TYR A 57 -5.42 0.78 -3.93
C TYR A 57 -5.78 -0.67 -4.27
N THR A 58 -7.06 -1.02 -4.28
CA THR A 58 -7.53 -2.30 -4.82
C THR A 58 -8.04 -2.07 -6.24
N ASP A 59 -7.35 -2.64 -7.22
CA ASP A 59 -7.84 -2.66 -8.60
C ASP A 59 -8.98 -3.68 -8.70
N TRP A 60 -10.22 -3.17 -8.63
CA TRP A 60 -11.42 -3.98 -8.70
C TRP A 60 -11.76 -4.42 -10.14
N GLU A 61 -11.26 -3.72 -11.15
CA GLU A 61 -11.51 -4.03 -12.56
C GLU A 61 -10.58 -5.14 -13.08
N ARG A 62 -9.38 -5.25 -12.49
CA ARG A 62 -8.43 -6.31 -12.77
C ARG A 62 -7.93 -6.89 -11.45
N PRO A 63 -8.62 -7.89 -10.88
CA PRO A 63 -8.08 -8.65 -9.76
C PRO A 63 -6.88 -9.44 -10.28
N VAL A 64 -5.71 -8.81 -10.30
CA VAL A 64 -4.48 -9.46 -10.75
C VAL A 64 -4.15 -10.54 -9.73
N GLN A 65 -4.41 -11.81 -10.06
CA GLN A 65 -3.77 -12.89 -9.35
C GLN A 65 -2.27 -12.76 -9.60
N HIS A 66 -1.47 -12.75 -8.53
CA HIS A 66 -0.02 -12.79 -8.68
C HIS A 66 0.36 -13.95 -9.61
N PRO A 67 1.32 -13.76 -10.55
CA PRO A 67 1.68 -14.78 -11.55
C PRO A 67 2.21 -16.09 -10.94
N VAL A 68 2.38 -16.16 -9.62
CA VAL A 68 2.85 -17.34 -8.86
C VAL A 68 1.68 -18.19 -8.33
N ASN A 69 0.43 -17.75 -8.52
CA ASN A 69 -0.78 -18.48 -8.11
C ASN A 69 -1.35 -19.41 -9.22
N ILE A 70 -0.56 -19.71 -10.27
CA ILE A 70 -0.86 -20.68 -11.35
C ILE A 70 -0.01 -21.93 -11.23
#